data_AF-A0A1V5ZHA0-F1
#
_entry.id   AF-A0A1V5ZHA0-F1
#
_cell.length_a   1.000
_cell.length_b   1.000
_cell.length_c   1.000
_cell.angle_alpha   90.00
_cell.angle_beta   90.00
_cell.angle_gamma   90.00
#
_symmetry.space_group_name_H-M   'P 1'
#
loop_
_entity.id
_entity.type
_entity.pdbx_description
1 polymer ?
#
loop_
_entity_poly.entity_id
_entity_poly.type
_entity_poly.pdbx_seq_one_letter_code
_entity_poly.pdbx_strand_id
1 'polypeptide(L)'
;MFSLRAVFCLTFIASLLIPVDSCARSRRQSAEIRELNQMVARIDISLVTHAREQLRAYGRFISATAVHGVPHDSSHTRTHDQAPFPFHQHVKPGGMKIDMGHGGAVYQAGTLLRAYEMTGDSALLAAGLAYAEWLVKAQSPRGYWVQTYIIDPDGRTWVPWVDHLARIQDGSQSESFDLLLYAYKLTHERKYRDAAIQNADFVLFAQNDNGSWPDEFDFSAGPFEGAWTGARGIRVGGSYNDGATTNSALQMVNAWALTRDTKYLAKLGGIGQWIFDTRLGNAPVCGWCQQYDMFNKPIQARHFELPVIEPRTYVRFIVPHAMWFYAWTRDERYVRILREGYSWLRSVETPDGWAYQYLPDGTPVVSWQYRLLRFDEPDGWPADSIMGGHAEWKRFSRVNIHLGTAERVLSLVASGGADTLRALFNGPKNLEAAAFSWRTAAARRATDAGRTAQVRKVWSPGPNWKETTFPVWVYLDYLFDAKVARGEIPSSVLADRARGLGVLSNNQPAGSAWKPGLVHVDDWVALPIPNLR
;
A
#
# COMPACT_ATOMS: atom_id res chain seq x y z
N MET A 1 32.16 42.53 74.31
CA MET A 1 31.45 42.88 75.56
C MET A 1 29.96 42.75 75.26
N PHE A 2 29.16 42.13 76.14
CA PHE A 2 27.77 41.69 75.91
C PHE A 2 27.58 40.65 74.78
N SER A 3 26.52 39.82 74.70
CA SER A 3 25.51 39.21 75.61
C SER A 3 24.41 38.64 74.67
N LEU A 4 23.96 37.38 74.71
CA LEU A 4 22.87 36.80 75.55
C LEU A 4 21.64 37.73 75.71
N ARG A 5 20.35 37.36 75.55
CA ARG A 5 19.55 36.09 75.42
C ARG A 5 18.36 36.36 74.43
N ALA A 6 17.33 35.55 74.13
CA ALA A 6 16.71 34.29 74.63
C ALA A 6 16.12 33.47 73.42
N VAL A 7 15.54 32.25 73.41
CA VAL A 7 14.54 31.48 74.23
C VAL A 7 13.07 31.92 73.98
N PHE A 8 12.03 31.08 73.76
CA PHE A 8 11.81 29.62 73.93
C PHE A 8 11.17 28.91 72.69
N CYS A 9 11.19 27.58 72.68
CA CYS A 9 10.66 26.61 71.70
C CYS A 9 9.12 26.52 71.60
N LEU A 10 8.62 26.07 70.43
CA LEU A 10 7.49 25.13 70.34
C LEU A 10 7.56 24.26 69.07
N THR A 11 7.23 22.98 69.19
CA THR A 11 7.38 21.94 68.14
C THR A 11 6.02 21.54 67.58
N PHE A 12 5.87 21.32 66.25
CA PHE A 12 5.32 20.07 65.66
C PHE A 12 5.29 20.04 64.12
N ILE A 13 5.58 18.85 63.58
CA ILE A 13 5.27 18.23 62.27
C ILE A 13 4.61 19.08 61.16
N ALA A 14 5.28 19.20 60.01
CA ALA A 14 4.66 19.39 58.69
C ALA A 14 5.54 18.88 57.51
N SER A 15 5.93 17.61 57.53
CA SER A 15 6.40 16.91 56.31
C SER A 15 5.23 16.20 55.62
N LEU A 16 5.38 15.87 54.33
CA LEU A 16 4.39 15.21 53.44
C LEU A 16 3.27 16.11 52.87
N LEU A 17 3.64 16.99 51.93
CA LEU A 17 2.76 17.33 50.80
C LEU A 17 3.32 16.70 49.51
N ILE A 18 2.98 15.42 49.30
CA ILE A 18 3.12 14.79 47.99
C ILE A 18 2.10 15.45 47.05
N PRO A 19 2.47 15.85 45.80
CA PRO A 19 1.51 16.45 44.88
C PRO A 19 0.32 15.53 44.62
N VAL A 20 -0.90 15.98 44.94
CA VAL A 20 -2.14 15.17 44.82
C VAL A 20 -2.31 14.60 43.40
N ASP A 21 -1.87 15.36 42.41
CA ASP A 21 -1.79 15.01 40.98
C ASP A 21 -1.01 13.69 40.72
N SER A 22 0.10 13.44 41.42
CA SER A 22 0.92 12.24 41.17
C SER A 22 0.22 10.96 41.66
N CYS A 23 -0.46 11.05 42.80
CA CYS A 23 -1.27 9.96 43.35
C CYS A 23 -2.50 9.67 42.46
N ALA A 24 -3.16 10.71 41.94
CA ALA A 24 -4.27 10.57 41.00
C ALA A 24 -3.83 9.90 39.68
N ARG A 25 -2.72 10.36 39.08
CA ARG A 25 -2.16 9.78 37.86
C ARG A 25 -1.72 8.32 38.06
N SER A 26 -1.02 8.02 39.16
CA SER A 26 -0.60 6.66 39.52
C SER A 26 -1.79 5.70 39.71
N ARG A 27 -2.84 6.13 40.42
CA ARG A 27 -4.08 5.34 40.58
C ARG A 27 -4.79 5.09 39.25
N ARG A 28 -4.83 6.08 38.37
CA ARG A 28 -5.42 5.98 37.02
C ARG A 28 -4.64 5.02 36.14
N GLN A 29 -3.32 5.18 36.03
CA GLN A 29 -2.44 4.28 35.27
C GLN A 29 -2.56 2.83 35.79
N SER A 30 -2.64 2.66 37.11
CA SER A 30 -2.88 1.35 37.75
C SER A 30 -4.26 0.75 37.41
N ALA A 31 -5.27 1.58 37.13
CA ALA A 31 -6.59 1.10 36.70
C ALA A 31 -6.60 0.73 35.21
N GLU A 32 -6.00 1.55 34.35
CA GLU A 32 -5.86 1.31 32.91
C GLU A 32 -5.05 0.03 32.63
N ILE A 33 -3.98 -0.24 33.40
CA ILE A 33 -3.22 -1.49 33.35
C ILE A 33 -4.07 -2.70 33.80
N ARG A 34 -4.92 -2.55 34.82
CA ARG A 34 -5.85 -3.61 35.24
C ARG A 34 -6.92 -3.90 34.18
N GLU A 35 -7.46 -2.88 33.51
CA GLU A 35 -8.40 -3.05 32.40
C GLU A 35 -7.75 -3.83 31.24
N LEU A 36 -6.54 -3.44 30.82
CA LEU A 36 -5.78 -4.16 29.80
C LEU A 36 -5.57 -5.63 30.17
N ASN A 37 -5.10 -5.91 31.40
CA ASN A 37 -4.86 -7.28 31.85
C ASN A 37 -6.16 -8.11 31.91
N GLN A 38 -7.29 -7.51 32.31
CA GLN A 38 -8.60 -8.16 32.28
C GLN A 38 -9.10 -8.45 30.86
N MET A 39 -8.82 -7.57 29.89
CA MET A 39 -9.17 -7.84 28.48
C MET A 39 -8.26 -8.92 27.89
N VAL A 40 -6.95 -8.89 28.16
CA VAL A 40 -6.00 -9.93 27.73
C VAL A 40 -6.40 -11.32 28.26
N ALA A 41 -6.87 -11.40 29.50
CA ALA A 41 -7.36 -12.64 30.10
C ALA A 41 -8.67 -13.19 29.47
N ARG A 42 -9.42 -12.38 28.70
CA ARG A 42 -10.64 -12.77 27.98
C ARG A 42 -10.37 -13.24 26.54
N ILE A 43 -9.13 -13.20 26.05
CA ILE A 43 -8.78 -13.63 24.69
C ILE A 43 -8.87 -15.15 24.59
N ASP A 44 -9.93 -15.64 23.94
CA ASP A 44 -10.26 -17.06 23.79
C ASP A 44 -9.12 -17.88 23.17
N ILE A 45 -8.51 -18.75 23.98
CA ILE A 45 -7.39 -19.61 23.57
C ILE A 45 -7.82 -20.70 22.57
N SER A 46 -9.08 -21.16 22.63
CA SER A 46 -9.63 -22.08 21.63
C SER A 46 -9.73 -21.39 20.28
N LEU A 47 -10.11 -20.10 20.27
CA LEU A 47 -10.23 -19.30 19.05
C LEU A 47 -8.87 -18.93 18.45
N VAL A 48 -7.86 -18.66 19.28
CA VAL A 48 -6.46 -18.54 18.86
C VAL A 48 -5.94 -19.85 18.23
N THR A 49 -6.31 -20.99 18.80
CA THR A 49 -5.93 -22.31 18.24
C THR A 49 -6.64 -22.56 16.90
N HIS A 50 -7.94 -22.33 16.84
CA HIS A 50 -8.75 -22.43 15.61
C HIS A 50 -8.21 -21.54 14.49
N ALA A 51 -7.88 -20.27 14.77
CA ALA A 51 -7.33 -19.34 13.80
C ALA A 51 -5.97 -19.80 13.23
N ARG A 52 -5.12 -20.45 14.05
CA ARG A 52 -3.90 -21.11 13.55
C ARG A 52 -4.22 -22.25 12.60
N GLU A 53 -5.22 -23.09 12.90
CA GLU A 53 -5.63 -24.17 12.00
C GLU A 53 -6.26 -23.68 10.68
N GLN A 54 -6.96 -22.54 10.68
CA GLN A 54 -7.47 -21.97 9.43
C GLN A 54 -6.33 -21.47 8.52
N LEU A 55 -5.28 -20.88 9.09
CA LEU A 55 -4.07 -20.51 8.33
C LEU A 55 -3.29 -21.73 7.84
N ARG A 56 -3.25 -22.82 8.61
CA ARG A 56 -2.70 -24.11 8.19
C ARG A 56 -3.51 -24.75 7.05
N ALA A 57 -4.83 -24.66 7.11
CA ALA A 57 -5.71 -25.12 6.03
C ALA A 57 -5.47 -24.33 4.73
N TYR A 58 -5.37 -23.00 4.83
CA TYR A 58 -4.99 -22.13 3.71
C TYR A 58 -3.61 -22.50 3.14
N GLY A 59 -2.59 -22.68 3.98
CA GLY A 59 -1.25 -23.09 3.54
C GLY A 59 -1.21 -24.45 2.85
N ARG A 60 -1.97 -25.44 3.35
CA ARG A 60 -2.14 -26.73 2.67
C ARG A 60 -2.82 -26.58 1.30
N PHE A 61 -3.86 -25.74 1.19
CA PHE A 61 -4.54 -25.49 -0.08
C PHE A 61 -3.63 -24.80 -1.12
N ILE A 62 -2.90 -23.75 -0.73
CA ILE A 62 -1.96 -23.09 -1.64
C ILE A 62 -0.87 -24.08 -2.06
N SER A 63 -0.31 -24.86 -1.13
CA SER A 63 0.71 -25.86 -1.44
C SER A 63 0.21 -26.97 -2.37
N ALA A 64 -1.07 -27.35 -2.28
CA ALA A 64 -1.70 -28.38 -3.11
C ALA A 64 -2.21 -27.87 -4.47
N THR A 65 -2.25 -26.55 -4.69
CA THR A 65 -2.66 -25.92 -5.95
C THR A 65 -1.51 -25.19 -6.67
N ALA A 66 -0.36 -25.05 -6.03
CA ALA A 66 0.83 -24.45 -6.61
C ALA A 66 1.53 -25.38 -7.60
N VAL A 67 2.04 -24.82 -8.69
CA VAL A 67 2.90 -25.53 -9.65
C VAL A 67 4.35 -25.11 -9.36
N HIS A 68 5.17 -26.06 -8.90
CA HIS A 68 6.59 -25.86 -8.56
C HIS A 68 6.88 -24.66 -7.65
N GLY A 69 6.01 -24.44 -6.67
CA GLY A 69 6.12 -23.36 -5.68
C GLY A 69 5.42 -22.05 -6.09
N VAL A 70 4.84 -21.98 -7.29
CA VAL A 70 4.07 -20.81 -7.76
C VAL A 70 2.58 -20.99 -7.44
N PRO A 71 1.98 -20.14 -6.58
CA PRO A 71 0.56 -20.22 -6.24
C PRO A 71 -0.37 -19.93 -7.42
N HIS A 72 -1.52 -20.61 -7.47
CA HIS A 72 -2.51 -20.41 -8.53
C HIS A 72 -3.37 -19.16 -8.27
N ASP A 73 -3.06 -18.03 -8.93
CA ASP A 73 -3.95 -16.85 -8.91
C ASP A 73 -5.07 -16.95 -9.96
N SER A 74 -6.20 -17.55 -9.57
CA SER A 74 -7.41 -17.59 -10.40
C SER A 74 -8.15 -16.24 -10.54
N SER A 75 -7.66 -15.15 -9.92
CA SER A 75 -8.39 -13.88 -9.86
C SER A 75 -7.93 -12.82 -10.86
N HIS A 76 -6.71 -12.90 -11.39
CA HIS A 76 -6.21 -11.96 -12.41
C HIS A 76 -5.71 -12.62 -13.71
N THR A 77 -5.60 -13.95 -13.78
CA THR A 77 -5.35 -14.68 -15.04
C THR A 77 -6.56 -14.58 -15.97
N ARG A 78 -6.71 -13.46 -16.68
CA ARG A 78 -7.80 -13.25 -17.64
C ARG A 78 -7.67 -14.27 -18.78
N THR A 79 -8.67 -15.13 -18.91
CA THR A 79 -8.73 -16.22 -19.90
C THR A 79 -9.39 -15.82 -21.23
N HIS A 80 -10.03 -14.65 -21.30
CA HIS A 80 -10.70 -14.17 -22.51
C HIS A 80 -9.71 -13.63 -23.56
N ASP A 81 -10.12 -13.64 -24.82
CA ASP A 81 -9.36 -13.13 -25.99
C ASP A 81 -8.89 -11.66 -25.86
N GLN A 82 -9.69 -10.79 -25.23
CA GLN A 82 -9.34 -9.38 -24.97
C GLN A 82 -8.39 -9.17 -23.78
N ALA A 83 -7.81 -10.22 -23.20
CA ALA A 83 -6.68 -10.07 -22.29
C ALA A 83 -5.48 -9.47 -23.03
N PRO A 84 -4.73 -8.49 -22.47
CA PRO A 84 -3.56 -7.92 -23.14
C PRO A 84 -2.40 -8.92 -23.33
N PHE A 85 -2.48 -10.09 -22.68
CA PHE A 85 -1.53 -11.20 -22.78
C PHE A 85 -2.28 -12.54 -22.90
N PRO A 86 -2.91 -12.84 -24.06
CA PRO A 86 -3.71 -14.03 -24.27
C PRO A 86 -2.78 -15.21 -24.61
N PHE A 87 -2.24 -15.85 -23.57
CA PHE A 87 -1.28 -16.94 -23.67
C PHE A 87 -1.76 -18.27 -23.04
N HIS A 88 -3.05 -18.37 -22.73
CA HIS A 88 -3.64 -19.55 -22.08
C HIS A 88 -3.51 -20.82 -22.94
N GLN A 89 -3.52 -20.68 -24.27
CA GLN A 89 -3.31 -21.75 -25.26
C GLN A 89 -1.92 -22.42 -25.19
N HIS A 90 -0.97 -21.85 -24.44
CA HIS A 90 0.36 -22.43 -24.23
C HIS A 90 0.46 -23.24 -22.93
N VAL A 91 -0.58 -23.24 -22.09
CA VAL A 91 -0.59 -23.96 -20.81
C VAL A 91 -0.89 -25.44 -21.04
N LYS A 92 0.08 -26.31 -20.73
CA LYS A 92 -0.10 -27.77 -20.76
C LYS A 92 -0.94 -28.23 -19.57
N PRO A 93 -1.67 -29.37 -19.65
CA PRO A 93 -2.40 -29.93 -18.51
C PRO A 93 -1.49 -30.16 -17.30
N GLY A 94 -1.82 -29.54 -16.16
CA GLY A 94 -0.99 -29.57 -14.93
C GLY A 94 0.08 -28.48 -14.84
N GLY A 95 0.23 -27.64 -15.86
CA GLY A 95 1.01 -26.39 -15.81
C GLY A 95 0.12 -25.19 -15.48
N MET A 96 0.69 -23.98 -15.52
CA MET A 96 -0.07 -22.74 -15.33
C MET A 96 0.48 -21.58 -16.18
N LYS A 97 -0.37 -20.55 -16.35
CA LYS A 97 0.03 -19.19 -16.72
C LYS A 97 0.03 -18.37 -15.43
N ILE A 98 1.10 -17.62 -15.16
CA ILE A 98 1.10 -16.58 -14.12
C ILE A 98 1.22 -15.20 -14.78
N ASP A 99 0.36 -14.28 -14.37
CA ASP A 99 0.46 -12.86 -14.67
C ASP A 99 0.96 -12.13 -13.41
N MET A 100 2.02 -11.33 -13.54
CA MET A 100 2.69 -10.63 -12.42
C MET A 100 1.92 -9.40 -11.90
N GLY A 101 1.00 -8.87 -12.72
CA GLY A 101 0.20 -7.68 -12.39
C GLY A 101 -0.83 -7.96 -11.30
N HIS A 102 -1.12 -6.94 -10.49
CA HIS A 102 -1.96 -6.99 -9.29
C HIS A 102 -1.42 -7.90 -8.17
N GLY A 103 -0.24 -8.53 -8.37
CA GLY A 103 0.52 -9.22 -7.36
C GLY A 103 -0.18 -10.42 -6.72
N GLY A 104 -1.18 -11.05 -7.34
CA GLY A 104 -2.04 -12.05 -6.66
C GLY A 104 -1.25 -13.18 -6.00
N ALA A 105 -0.34 -13.83 -6.72
CA ALA A 105 0.58 -14.83 -6.16
C ALA A 105 1.53 -14.27 -5.09
N VAL A 106 1.95 -13.00 -5.23
CA VAL A 106 2.76 -12.28 -4.23
C VAL A 106 1.98 -12.10 -2.92
N TYR A 107 0.72 -11.66 -3.00
CA TYR A 107 -0.14 -11.49 -1.83
C TYR A 107 -0.45 -12.82 -1.14
N GLN A 108 -0.59 -13.92 -1.89
CA GLN A 108 -0.73 -15.26 -1.33
C GLN A 108 0.57 -15.69 -0.59
N ALA A 109 1.74 -15.54 -1.21
CA ALA A 109 3.03 -15.87 -0.58
C ALA A 109 3.33 -14.99 0.65
N GLY A 110 3.12 -13.67 0.56
CA GLY A 110 3.25 -12.75 1.68
C GLY A 110 2.26 -13.04 2.82
N THR A 111 1.06 -13.53 2.50
CA THR A 111 0.08 -14.03 3.49
C THR A 111 0.61 -15.27 4.22
N LEU A 112 1.33 -16.18 3.54
CA LEU A 112 1.94 -17.37 4.15
C LEU A 112 3.14 -17.02 5.03
N LEU A 113 4.04 -16.14 4.57
CA LEU A 113 5.14 -15.60 5.39
C LEU A 113 4.61 -14.86 6.63
N ARG A 114 3.50 -14.13 6.49
CA ARG A 114 2.83 -13.47 7.62
C ARG A 114 2.13 -14.44 8.55
N ALA A 115 1.56 -15.52 8.02
CA ALA A 115 1.00 -16.59 8.82
C ALA A 115 2.09 -17.31 9.63
N TYR A 116 3.29 -17.52 9.08
CA TYR A 116 4.45 -18.01 9.82
C TYR A 116 4.77 -17.13 11.04
N GLU A 117 4.93 -15.80 10.89
CA GLU A 117 5.19 -14.89 12.02
C GLU A 117 4.10 -14.99 13.14
N MET A 118 2.85 -15.27 12.77
CA MET A 118 1.73 -15.37 13.72
C MET A 118 1.58 -16.76 14.37
N THR A 119 2.07 -17.83 13.71
CA THR A 119 1.85 -19.23 14.09
C THR A 119 3.11 -19.93 14.64
N GLY A 120 4.29 -19.56 14.15
CA GLY A 120 5.55 -20.32 14.29
C GLY A 120 5.69 -21.50 13.32
N ASP A 121 4.77 -21.67 12.36
CA ASP A 121 4.68 -22.89 11.55
C ASP A 121 5.60 -22.88 10.32
N SER A 122 6.63 -23.73 10.33
CA SER A 122 7.64 -23.80 9.26
C SER A 122 7.11 -24.29 7.91
N ALA A 123 5.96 -24.98 7.85
CA ALA A 123 5.34 -25.34 6.57
C ALA A 123 4.77 -24.10 5.87
N LEU A 124 4.27 -23.12 6.63
CA LEU A 124 3.80 -21.84 6.09
C LEU A 124 4.97 -20.97 5.62
N LEU A 125 6.11 -21.01 6.33
CA LEU A 125 7.36 -20.38 5.88
C LEU A 125 7.82 -21.00 4.55
N ALA A 126 7.94 -22.33 4.47
CA ALA A 126 8.39 -23.02 3.28
C ALA A 126 7.48 -22.74 2.06
N ALA A 127 6.15 -22.78 2.24
CA ALA A 127 5.21 -22.49 1.17
C ALA A 127 5.26 -21.00 0.70
N GLY A 128 5.49 -20.05 1.62
CA GLY A 128 5.69 -18.65 1.27
C GLY A 128 7.02 -18.37 0.56
N LEU A 129 8.10 -19.03 1.00
CA LEU A 129 9.42 -18.92 0.38
C LEU A 129 9.50 -19.58 -0.99
N ALA A 130 8.73 -20.65 -1.25
CA ALA A 130 8.74 -21.35 -2.54
C ALA A 130 8.46 -20.42 -3.74
N TYR A 131 7.59 -19.41 -3.57
CA TYR A 131 7.35 -18.40 -4.60
C TYR A 131 8.47 -17.36 -4.68
N ALA A 132 9.10 -16.99 -3.56
CA ALA A 132 10.28 -16.11 -3.56
C ALA A 132 11.50 -16.76 -4.24
N GLU A 133 11.68 -18.07 -4.06
CA GLU A 133 12.67 -18.89 -4.79
C GLU A 133 12.39 -18.92 -6.29
N TRP A 134 11.11 -18.95 -6.69
CA TRP A 134 10.73 -18.83 -8.10
C TRP A 134 11.01 -17.43 -8.65
N LEU A 135 10.69 -16.36 -7.91
CA LEU A 135 11.00 -14.98 -8.32
C LEU A 135 12.51 -14.79 -8.61
N VAL A 136 13.40 -15.29 -7.75
CA VAL A 136 14.85 -15.24 -7.96
C VAL A 136 15.27 -15.99 -9.24
N LYS A 137 14.61 -17.11 -9.58
CA LYS A 137 14.91 -17.91 -10.78
C LYS A 137 14.29 -17.36 -12.07
N ALA A 138 13.15 -16.67 -11.96
CA ALA A 138 12.39 -16.12 -13.09
C ALA A 138 12.78 -14.68 -13.45
N GLN A 139 13.61 -14.03 -12.64
CA GLN A 139 14.10 -12.67 -12.87
C GLN A 139 14.95 -12.60 -14.16
N SER A 140 14.70 -11.59 -14.98
CA SER A 140 15.53 -11.28 -16.15
C SER A 140 16.99 -11.00 -15.73
N PRO A 141 18.00 -11.32 -16.54
CA PRO A 141 19.38 -10.85 -16.32
C PRO A 141 19.51 -9.33 -16.17
N ARG A 142 18.52 -8.56 -16.63
CA ARG A 142 18.41 -7.10 -16.47
C ARG A 142 17.64 -6.67 -15.20
N GLY A 143 17.22 -7.58 -14.33
CA GLY A 143 16.62 -7.28 -13.02
C GLY A 143 15.08 -7.21 -12.95
N TYR A 144 14.37 -7.15 -14.06
CA TYR A 144 12.89 -7.12 -14.06
C TYR A 144 12.23 -8.50 -14.11
N TRP A 145 10.96 -8.57 -13.75
CA TRP A 145 10.05 -9.64 -14.17
C TRP A 145 9.19 -9.17 -15.34
N VAL A 146 8.97 -10.05 -16.33
CA VAL A 146 8.02 -9.77 -17.43
C VAL A 146 6.58 -9.89 -16.92
N GLN A 147 5.59 -9.39 -17.66
CA GLN A 147 4.21 -9.46 -17.17
C GLN A 147 3.63 -10.88 -17.11
N THR A 148 4.02 -11.79 -18.01
CA THR A 148 3.45 -13.15 -18.07
C THR A 148 4.53 -14.21 -18.24
N TYR A 149 4.43 -15.27 -17.44
CA TYR A 149 5.20 -16.51 -17.61
C TYR A 149 4.26 -17.70 -17.81
N ILE A 150 4.71 -18.69 -18.58
CA ILE A 150 4.15 -20.04 -18.62
C ILE A 150 5.05 -20.95 -17.78
N ILE A 151 4.45 -21.81 -16.97
CA ILE A 151 5.13 -22.81 -16.15
C ILE A 151 4.58 -24.17 -16.54
N ASP A 152 5.43 -25.01 -17.12
CA ASP A 152 5.10 -26.38 -17.50
C ASP A 152 4.91 -27.28 -16.25
N PRO A 153 4.26 -28.45 -16.38
CA PRO A 153 4.03 -29.37 -15.26
C PRO A 153 5.32 -29.92 -14.61
N ASP A 154 6.44 -29.88 -15.35
CA ASP A 154 7.79 -30.26 -14.89
C ASP A 154 8.55 -29.11 -14.18
N GLY A 155 7.95 -27.91 -14.12
CA GLY A 155 8.53 -26.72 -13.49
C GLY A 155 9.31 -25.82 -14.46
N ARG A 156 9.44 -26.19 -15.74
CA ARG A 156 10.06 -25.33 -16.75
C ARG A 156 9.27 -24.04 -16.89
N THR A 157 9.84 -22.96 -16.38
CA THR A 157 9.32 -21.60 -16.52
C THR A 157 9.86 -20.97 -17.80
N TRP A 158 8.99 -20.35 -18.60
CA TRP A 158 9.36 -19.68 -19.84
C TRP A 158 8.45 -18.48 -20.15
N VAL A 159 8.94 -17.54 -20.96
CA VAL A 159 8.20 -16.36 -21.41
C VAL A 159 7.73 -16.63 -22.85
N PRO A 160 6.45 -16.38 -23.21
CA PRO A 160 5.94 -16.79 -24.52
C PRO A 160 6.59 -16.07 -25.70
N TRP A 161 6.54 -14.73 -25.75
CA TRP A 161 7.07 -13.93 -26.88
C TRP A 161 7.56 -12.51 -26.51
N VAL A 162 7.52 -12.15 -25.22
CA VAL A 162 7.57 -10.73 -24.78
C VAL A 162 8.54 -10.56 -23.61
N ASP A 163 9.79 -10.95 -23.83
CA ASP A 163 10.89 -10.92 -22.85
C ASP A 163 11.53 -9.54 -22.65
N HIS A 164 11.32 -8.63 -23.61
CA HIS A 164 11.86 -7.27 -23.66
C HIS A 164 10.92 -6.20 -23.06
N LEU A 165 9.74 -6.58 -22.55
CA LEU A 165 8.85 -5.67 -21.83
C LEU A 165 8.87 -5.92 -20.33
N ALA A 166 9.00 -4.84 -19.56
CA ALA A 166 8.89 -4.84 -18.12
C ALA A 166 7.69 -3.97 -17.70
N ARG A 167 6.67 -4.60 -17.14
CA ARG A 167 5.50 -3.89 -16.59
C ARG A 167 5.89 -3.16 -15.31
N ILE A 168 5.70 -1.85 -15.22
CA ILE A 168 5.97 -1.07 -14.00
C ILE A 168 4.70 -0.95 -13.15
N GLN A 169 3.57 -0.62 -13.78
CA GLN A 169 2.28 -0.52 -13.10
C GLN A 169 1.72 -1.89 -12.65
N ASP A 170 0.53 -1.87 -12.05
CA ASP A 170 -0.10 -3.03 -11.40
C ASP A 170 0.74 -3.63 -10.26
N GLY A 171 1.79 -2.93 -9.81
CA GLY A 171 2.74 -3.40 -8.81
C GLY A 171 3.73 -4.49 -9.28
N SER A 172 3.76 -4.82 -10.57
CA SER A 172 4.42 -6.03 -11.10
C SER A 172 5.90 -6.21 -10.68
N GLN A 173 6.64 -5.10 -10.53
CA GLN A 173 8.00 -5.11 -9.95
C GLN A 173 7.98 -4.95 -8.43
N SER A 174 7.30 -3.92 -7.92
CA SER A 174 7.34 -3.52 -6.51
C SER A 174 6.80 -4.57 -5.53
N GLU A 175 5.78 -5.31 -5.93
CA GLU A 175 5.19 -6.41 -5.14
C GLU A 175 6.23 -7.53 -4.95
N SER A 176 6.82 -7.96 -6.07
CA SER A 176 7.87 -8.97 -6.14
C SER A 176 9.11 -8.55 -5.33
N PHE A 177 9.51 -7.29 -5.45
CA PHE A 177 10.56 -6.66 -4.64
C PHE A 177 10.26 -6.71 -3.14
N ASP A 178 9.09 -6.25 -2.70
CA ASP A 178 8.70 -6.24 -1.27
C ASP A 178 8.66 -7.68 -0.71
N LEU A 179 8.20 -8.67 -1.48
CA LEU A 179 8.22 -10.08 -1.05
C LEU A 179 9.64 -10.63 -0.90
N LEU A 180 10.58 -10.25 -1.77
CA LEU A 180 11.99 -10.62 -1.64
C LEU A 180 12.63 -9.96 -0.41
N LEU A 181 12.28 -8.71 -0.09
CA LEU A 181 12.68 -8.10 1.18
C LEU A 181 12.10 -8.85 2.39
N TYR A 182 10.88 -9.36 2.29
CA TYR A 182 10.26 -10.17 3.36
C TYR A 182 10.96 -11.53 3.53
N ALA A 183 11.27 -12.21 2.42
CA ALA A 183 12.04 -13.44 2.42
C ALA A 183 13.45 -13.22 3.03
N TYR A 184 14.15 -12.14 2.65
CA TYR A 184 15.43 -11.76 3.25
C TYR A 184 15.31 -11.42 4.75
N LYS A 185 14.25 -10.72 5.16
CA LYS A 185 13.99 -10.39 6.58
C LYS A 185 13.81 -11.63 7.45
N LEU A 186 13.20 -12.70 6.92
CA LEU A 186 12.92 -13.94 7.65
C LEU A 186 14.03 -14.99 7.58
N THR A 187 14.88 -14.96 6.55
CA THR A 187 15.92 -15.99 6.30
C THR A 187 17.36 -15.49 6.38
N HIS A 188 17.57 -14.19 6.17
CA HIS A 188 18.87 -13.55 5.91
C HIS A 188 19.64 -14.10 4.69
N GLU A 189 18.99 -14.88 3.82
CA GLU A 189 19.61 -15.38 2.58
C GLU A 189 19.82 -14.26 1.56
N ARG A 190 21.10 -13.99 1.25
CA ARG A 190 21.52 -12.88 0.37
C ARG A 190 20.87 -12.90 -1.01
N LYS A 191 20.57 -14.07 -1.57
CA LYS A 191 19.92 -14.23 -2.89
C LYS A 191 18.64 -13.38 -3.04
N TYR A 192 17.82 -13.30 -2.00
CA TYR A 192 16.59 -12.49 -2.04
C TYR A 192 16.88 -10.99 -1.99
N ARG A 193 17.81 -10.56 -1.12
CA ARG A 193 18.29 -9.17 -1.03
C ARG A 193 18.86 -8.71 -2.37
N ASP A 194 19.72 -9.52 -2.96
CA ASP A 194 20.54 -9.13 -4.09
C ASP A 194 19.68 -9.13 -5.39
N ALA A 195 18.73 -10.06 -5.52
CA ALA A 195 17.66 -10.02 -6.53
C ALA A 195 16.77 -8.77 -6.38
N ALA A 196 16.38 -8.39 -5.15
CA ALA A 196 15.61 -7.17 -4.90
C ALA A 196 16.40 -5.90 -5.30
N ILE A 197 17.70 -5.84 -5.01
CA ILE A 197 18.58 -4.74 -5.43
C ILE A 197 18.70 -4.68 -6.96
N GLN A 198 18.87 -5.82 -7.64
CA GLN A 198 18.91 -5.87 -9.10
C GLN A 198 17.60 -5.38 -9.73
N ASN A 199 16.45 -5.61 -9.08
CA ASN A 199 15.17 -5.04 -9.51
C ASN A 199 15.06 -3.54 -9.23
N ALA A 200 15.56 -3.05 -8.09
CA ALA A 200 15.61 -1.61 -7.80
C ALA A 200 16.52 -0.86 -8.78
N ASP A 201 17.65 -1.45 -9.20
CA ASP A 201 18.53 -0.87 -10.22
C ASP A 201 17.85 -0.81 -11.59
N PHE A 202 17.05 -1.82 -11.95
CA PHE A 202 16.17 -1.75 -13.13
C PHE A 202 15.11 -0.65 -13.02
N VAL A 203 14.37 -0.57 -11.90
CA VAL A 203 13.31 0.43 -11.73
C VAL A 203 13.91 1.84 -11.74
N LEU A 204 15.08 2.05 -11.14
CA LEU A 204 15.82 3.32 -11.22
C LEU A 204 16.23 3.67 -12.67
N PHE A 205 16.68 2.69 -13.46
CA PHE A 205 16.99 2.88 -14.88
C PHE A 205 15.75 3.28 -15.70
N ALA A 206 14.57 2.77 -15.35
CA ALA A 206 13.30 3.12 -15.97
C ALA A 206 12.70 4.48 -15.52
N GLN A 207 13.38 5.24 -14.65
CA GLN A 207 12.83 6.48 -14.08
C GLN A 207 13.06 7.71 -14.98
N ASN A 208 11.98 8.41 -15.32
CA ASN A 208 12.00 9.68 -16.06
C ASN A 208 12.71 10.80 -15.28
N ASP A 209 13.20 11.84 -15.97
CA ASP A 209 13.89 12.97 -15.33
C ASP A 209 12.98 13.87 -14.48
N ASN A 210 11.66 13.85 -14.72
CA ASN A 210 10.65 14.44 -13.84
C ASN A 210 10.37 13.57 -12.59
N GLY A 211 11.10 12.48 -12.38
CA GLY A 211 10.98 11.56 -11.24
C GLY A 211 9.84 10.53 -11.36
N SER A 212 8.99 10.61 -12.38
CA SER A 212 7.90 9.66 -12.63
C SER A 212 8.36 8.37 -13.33
N TRP A 213 7.43 7.44 -13.52
CA TRP A 213 7.63 6.22 -14.32
C TRP A 213 6.49 6.00 -15.33
N PRO A 214 6.76 5.34 -16.49
CA PRO A 214 5.73 4.89 -17.41
C PRO A 214 4.93 3.70 -16.86
N ASP A 215 3.90 3.26 -17.58
CA ASP A 215 3.17 2.02 -17.26
C ASP A 215 4.03 0.78 -17.54
N GLU A 216 4.80 0.82 -18.63
CA GLU A 216 5.68 -0.25 -19.12
C GLU A 216 7.02 0.34 -19.56
N PHE A 217 8.11 -0.39 -19.39
CA PHE A 217 9.39 -0.11 -20.00
C PHE A 217 9.67 -1.12 -21.12
N ASP A 218 10.13 -0.63 -22.27
CA ASP A 218 10.30 -1.42 -23.49
C ASP A 218 11.76 -1.36 -23.97
N PHE A 219 12.47 -2.49 -23.83
CA PHE A 219 13.87 -2.60 -24.23
C PHE A 219 14.08 -2.71 -25.76
N SER A 220 13.00 -2.74 -26.55
CA SER A 220 13.05 -2.79 -28.02
C SER A 220 12.73 -1.46 -28.70
N ALA A 221 12.06 -0.54 -28.02
CA ALA A 221 11.61 0.74 -28.57
C ALA A 221 12.66 1.86 -28.38
N GLY A 222 12.83 2.70 -29.40
CA GLY A 222 13.46 4.00 -29.24
C GLY A 222 12.61 4.96 -28.36
N PRO A 223 13.20 6.02 -27.78
CA PRO A 223 12.54 6.89 -26.79
C PRO A 223 11.35 7.72 -27.33
N PHE A 224 11.01 7.59 -28.62
CA PHE A 224 9.84 8.20 -29.25
C PHE A 224 8.92 7.17 -29.93
N GLU A 225 9.31 5.88 -29.95
CA GLU A 225 8.62 4.86 -30.73
C GLU A 225 7.49 4.20 -29.92
N GLY A 226 6.25 4.36 -30.39
CA GLY A 226 5.10 3.68 -29.78
C GLY A 226 4.86 4.08 -28.32
N ALA A 227 5.01 5.37 -28.00
CA ALA A 227 4.92 5.97 -26.66
C ALA A 227 3.71 5.53 -25.80
N TRP A 228 2.64 5.01 -26.40
CA TRP A 228 1.54 4.32 -25.72
C TRP A 228 1.02 3.16 -26.59
N THR A 229 0.17 2.30 -26.00
CA THR A 229 -0.62 1.29 -26.72
C THR A 229 -2.03 1.16 -26.14
N GLY A 230 -3.03 1.00 -27.02
CA GLY A 230 -4.45 0.87 -26.64
C GLY A 230 -4.84 -0.37 -25.83
N ALA A 231 -3.91 -1.32 -25.67
CA ALA A 231 -4.10 -2.51 -24.83
C ALA A 231 -3.37 -2.41 -23.49
N ARG A 232 -2.25 -1.68 -23.41
CA ARG A 232 -1.32 -1.75 -22.27
C ARG A 232 -1.04 -0.43 -21.54
N GLY A 233 -1.28 0.72 -22.16
CA GLY A 233 -0.96 2.04 -21.58
C GLY A 233 0.36 2.62 -22.10
N ILE A 234 1.00 3.49 -21.33
CA ILE A 234 2.15 4.29 -21.78
C ILE A 234 3.52 3.58 -21.63
N ARG A 235 4.37 3.72 -22.64
CA ARG A 235 5.79 3.28 -22.65
C ARG A 235 6.78 4.44 -22.49
N VAL A 236 6.35 5.67 -22.77
CA VAL A 236 7.17 6.89 -22.68
C VAL A 236 6.35 7.97 -21.99
N GLY A 237 6.93 8.66 -21.01
CA GLY A 237 6.23 9.64 -20.18
C GLY A 237 5.87 9.10 -18.79
N GLY A 238 5.07 9.87 -18.05
CA GLY A 238 4.79 9.63 -16.63
C GLY A 238 3.35 9.16 -16.37
N SER A 239 3.22 8.09 -15.60
CA SER A 239 1.94 7.51 -15.21
C SER A 239 1.72 7.58 -13.71
N TYR A 240 0.51 8.01 -13.32
CA TYR A 240 -0.02 7.72 -12.01
C TYR A 240 -0.64 6.32 -11.97
N ASN A 241 -1.16 5.79 -13.08
CA ASN A 241 -2.11 4.68 -13.06
C ASN A 241 -1.62 3.44 -12.28
N ASP A 242 -2.56 2.86 -11.50
CA ASP A 242 -2.45 1.64 -10.71
C ASP A 242 -1.05 1.37 -10.09
N GLY A 243 -0.45 2.44 -9.57
CA GLY A 243 0.76 2.42 -8.75
C GLY A 243 2.07 2.75 -9.46
N ALA A 244 2.08 3.04 -10.77
CA ALA A 244 3.31 3.16 -11.58
C ALA A 244 4.38 4.07 -10.94
N THR A 245 4.01 5.30 -10.57
CA THR A 245 4.93 6.22 -9.86
C THR A 245 4.95 6.00 -8.34
N THR A 246 3.81 5.76 -7.67
CA THR A 246 3.76 5.60 -6.18
C THR A 246 4.61 4.45 -5.68
N ASN A 247 4.43 3.27 -6.29
CA ASN A 247 5.05 2.05 -5.79
C ASN A 247 6.55 2.04 -6.12
N SER A 248 6.92 2.56 -7.29
CA SER A 248 8.32 2.76 -7.68
C SER A 248 9.04 3.77 -6.79
N ALA A 249 8.39 4.90 -6.42
CA ALA A 249 8.94 5.85 -5.45
C ALA A 249 9.16 5.23 -4.06
N LEU A 250 8.20 4.42 -3.57
CA LEU A 250 8.36 3.66 -2.33
C LEU A 250 9.46 2.59 -2.44
N GLN A 251 9.56 1.90 -3.57
CA GLN A 251 10.61 0.93 -3.85
C GLN A 251 12.00 1.59 -3.84
N MET A 252 12.14 2.82 -4.37
CA MET A 252 13.39 3.59 -4.28
C MET A 252 13.76 3.95 -2.83
N VAL A 253 12.79 4.36 -2.00
CA VAL A 253 13.04 4.62 -0.57
C VAL A 253 13.42 3.32 0.16
N ASN A 254 12.77 2.20 -0.15
CA ASN A 254 13.10 0.89 0.42
C ASN A 254 14.50 0.40 -0.02
N ALA A 255 14.87 0.63 -1.28
CA ALA A 255 16.19 0.30 -1.81
C ALA A 255 17.30 1.16 -1.17
N TRP A 256 17.05 2.47 -0.98
CA TRP A 256 17.92 3.31 -0.17
C TRP A 256 18.02 2.83 1.28
N ALA A 257 16.92 2.45 1.94
CA ALA A 257 16.96 1.97 3.32
C ALA A 257 17.84 0.72 3.50
N LEU A 258 17.81 -0.18 2.50
CA LEU A 258 18.53 -1.46 2.43
C LEU A 258 20.02 -1.33 2.08
N THR A 259 20.40 -0.29 1.32
CA THR A 259 21.76 -0.13 0.75
C THR A 259 22.51 1.10 1.27
N ARG A 260 21.75 2.12 1.70
CA ARG A 260 22.15 3.52 1.94
C ARG A 260 22.80 4.24 0.76
N ASP A 261 22.67 3.68 -0.45
CA ASP A 261 23.08 4.29 -1.71
C ASP A 261 22.08 5.39 -2.11
N THR A 262 22.56 6.64 -2.23
CA THR A 262 21.72 7.80 -2.53
C THR A 262 21.23 7.87 -3.98
N LYS A 263 21.73 7.02 -4.89
CA LYS A 263 21.29 7.00 -6.30
C LYS A 263 19.77 6.84 -6.45
N TYR A 264 19.15 5.98 -5.62
CA TYR A 264 17.70 5.72 -5.64
C TYR A 264 16.88 6.96 -5.27
N LEU A 265 17.44 7.88 -4.48
CA LEU A 265 16.75 9.10 -4.05
C LEU A 265 16.91 10.27 -5.04
N ALA A 266 17.85 10.17 -5.99
CA ALA A 266 18.37 11.31 -6.75
C ALA A 266 17.33 12.06 -7.61
N LYS A 267 16.33 11.36 -8.15
CA LYS A 267 15.25 11.97 -8.96
C LYS A 267 13.92 12.15 -8.23
N LEU A 268 13.76 11.64 -6.99
CA LEU A 268 12.47 11.63 -6.30
C LEU A 268 11.89 13.03 -6.03
N GLY A 269 12.75 14.05 -5.89
CA GLY A 269 12.31 15.45 -5.77
C GLY A 269 11.52 15.96 -6.99
N GLY A 270 11.74 15.39 -8.17
CA GLY A 270 11.00 15.73 -9.39
C GLY A 270 9.50 15.46 -9.29
N ILE A 271 9.10 14.42 -8.56
CA ILE A 271 7.69 14.03 -8.37
C ILE A 271 6.89 15.18 -7.70
N GLY A 272 7.53 15.93 -6.80
CA GLY A 272 6.92 17.09 -6.14
C GLY A 272 6.52 18.19 -7.12
N GLN A 273 7.42 18.54 -8.04
CA GLN A 273 7.12 19.51 -9.10
C GLN A 273 6.18 18.93 -10.17
N TRP A 274 6.33 17.65 -10.53
CA TRP A 274 5.51 16.97 -11.52
C TRP A 274 4.01 17.03 -11.20
N ILE A 275 3.64 16.98 -9.91
CA ILE A 275 2.25 17.16 -9.43
C ILE A 275 1.66 18.52 -9.84
N PHE A 276 2.46 19.59 -9.91
CA PHE A 276 2.01 20.90 -10.37
C PHE A 276 2.01 20.98 -11.90
N ASP A 277 3.05 20.47 -12.57
CA ASP A 277 3.19 20.49 -14.03
C ASP A 277 2.06 19.75 -14.76
N THR A 278 1.47 18.76 -14.09
CA THR A 278 0.40 17.89 -14.60
C THR A 278 -1.01 18.28 -14.14
N ARG A 279 -1.16 19.32 -13.30
CA ARG A 279 -2.46 19.78 -12.78
C ARG A 279 -3.34 20.29 -13.92
N LEU A 280 -4.52 19.71 -14.06
CA LEU A 280 -5.56 20.08 -15.00
C LEU A 280 -6.71 20.82 -14.31
N GLY A 281 -7.53 21.49 -15.12
CA GLY A 281 -8.77 22.15 -14.68
C GLY A 281 -8.66 23.66 -14.56
N ASN A 282 -9.63 24.35 -15.17
CA ASN A 282 -9.89 25.77 -14.98
C ASN A 282 -10.58 25.99 -13.64
N ALA A 283 -10.08 26.88 -12.78
CA ALA A 283 -10.65 27.09 -11.44
C ALA A 283 -12.18 27.37 -11.52
N PRO A 284 -13.02 26.66 -10.74
CA PRO A 284 -12.69 25.88 -9.53
C PRO A 284 -12.22 24.43 -9.76
N VAL A 285 -12.16 23.94 -11.00
CA VAL A 285 -11.71 22.57 -11.32
C VAL A 285 -10.23 22.40 -10.97
N CYS A 286 -9.90 21.28 -10.32
CA CYS A 286 -8.54 20.92 -9.93
C CYS A 286 -8.40 19.39 -9.93
N GLY A 287 -7.77 18.84 -10.96
CA GLY A 287 -7.69 17.40 -11.19
C GLY A 287 -6.47 16.98 -12.00
N TRP A 288 -6.32 15.68 -12.26
CA TRP A 288 -5.20 15.08 -12.96
C TRP A 288 -5.71 13.95 -13.86
N CYS A 289 -5.02 13.69 -14.98
CA CYS A 289 -5.24 12.49 -15.78
C CYS A 289 -4.49 11.28 -15.17
N GLN A 290 -4.81 10.06 -15.61
CA GLN A 290 -4.10 8.85 -15.19
C GLN A 290 -2.65 8.82 -15.69
N GLN A 291 -2.37 9.35 -16.89
CA GLN A 291 -1.09 9.19 -17.58
C GLN A 291 -0.79 10.33 -18.59
N TYR A 292 0.50 10.58 -18.79
CA TYR A 292 1.05 11.76 -19.47
C TYR A 292 2.25 11.38 -20.36
N ASP A 293 2.48 12.14 -21.42
CA ASP A 293 3.67 12.01 -22.27
C ASP A 293 4.95 12.58 -21.60
N MET A 294 6.07 12.54 -22.34
CA MET A 294 7.36 13.08 -21.89
C MET A 294 7.40 14.62 -21.72
N PHE A 295 6.36 15.34 -22.17
CA PHE A 295 6.21 16.79 -22.05
C PHE A 295 5.16 17.19 -21.00
N ASN A 296 4.80 16.25 -20.11
CA ASN A 296 3.75 16.36 -19.09
C ASN A 296 2.38 16.73 -19.69
N LYS A 297 2.07 16.32 -20.92
CA LYS A 297 0.73 16.47 -21.52
C LYS A 297 -0.09 15.21 -21.30
N PRO A 298 -1.37 15.31 -20.87
CA PRO A 298 -2.24 14.16 -20.79
C PRO A 298 -2.28 13.41 -22.12
N ILE A 299 -2.15 12.09 -22.07
CA ILE A 299 -2.24 11.20 -23.24
C ILE A 299 -3.34 10.15 -23.01
N GLN A 300 -3.57 9.27 -23.97
CA GLN A 300 -4.54 8.17 -23.87
C GLN A 300 -3.83 6.84 -23.61
N ALA A 301 -4.46 6.01 -22.77
CA ALA A 301 -4.07 4.63 -22.53
C ALA A 301 -5.03 3.68 -23.27
N ARG A 302 -5.87 2.93 -22.55
CA ARG A 302 -6.86 2.03 -23.16
C ARG A 302 -8.00 2.83 -23.80
N HIS A 303 -8.84 2.18 -24.61
CA HIS A 303 -9.96 2.84 -25.31
C HIS A 303 -11.04 3.48 -24.42
N PHE A 304 -10.95 3.27 -23.10
CA PHE A 304 -11.75 3.89 -22.05
C PHE A 304 -10.92 4.82 -21.13
N GLU A 305 -9.74 5.27 -21.54
CA GLU A 305 -8.80 6.09 -20.73
C GLU A 305 -8.21 7.24 -21.57
N LEU A 306 -9.04 8.23 -21.90
CA LEU A 306 -8.64 9.40 -22.68
C LEU A 306 -7.95 10.49 -21.82
N PRO A 307 -7.25 11.47 -22.45
CA PRO A 307 -6.53 12.58 -21.82
C PRO A 307 -7.43 13.62 -21.08
N VAL A 308 -8.18 13.17 -20.08
CA VAL A 308 -9.12 13.97 -19.27
C VAL A 308 -8.91 13.71 -17.77
N ILE A 309 -9.55 14.51 -16.91
CA ILE A 309 -9.39 14.39 -15.45
C ILE A 309 -10.02 13.08 -14.95
N GLU A 310 -9.28 12.36 -14.11
CA GLU A 310 -9.72 11.13 -13.46
C GLU A 310 -9.74 11.33 -11.92
N PRO A 311 -10.89 11.20 -11.24
CA PRO A 311 -11.03 11.57 -9.83
C PRO A 311 -10.27 10.71 -8.81
N ARG A 312 -10.05 9.41 -9.08
CA ARG A 312 -9.31 8.54 -8.15
C ARG A 312 -7.84 8.98 -8.07
N THR A 313 -7.32 9.59 -9.12
CA THR A 313 -5.93 10.05 -9.21
C THR A 313 -5.58 11.02 -8.09
N TYR A 314 -6.51 11.92 -7.73
CA TYR A 314 -6.36 12.80 -6.57
C TYR A 314 -6.13 12.01 -5.26
N VAL A 315 -7.06 11.13 -4.88
CA VAL A 315 -6.99 10.41 -3.58
C VAL A 315 -5.91 9.34 -3.53
N ARG A 316 -5.55 8.72 -4.66
CA ARG A 316 -4.56 7.62 -4.73
C ARG A 316 -3.13 8.11 -4.86
N PHE A 317 -2.88 9.28 -5.46
CA PHE A 317 -1.52 9.74 -5.81
C PHE A 317 -1.20 11.11 -5.23
N ILE A 318 -2.06 12.11 -5.49
CA ILE A 318 -1.79 13.50 -5.10
C ILE A 318 -1.84 13.65 -3.58
N VAL A 319 -2.85 13.06 -2.91
CA VAL A 319 -2.96 13.09 -1.44
C VAL A 319 -1.71 12.57 -0.73
N PRO A 320 -1.23 11.32 -0.95
CA PRO A 320 -0.06 10.80 -0.25
C PRO A 320 1.26 11.51 -0.60
N HIS A 321 1.45 11.98 -1.84
CA HIS A 321 2.71 12.66 -2.21
C HIS A 321 2.73 14.13 -1.78
N ALA A 322 1.68 14.90 -2.04
CA ALA A 322 1.64 16.32 -1.67
C ALA A 322 1.76 16.49 -0.14
N MET A 323 1.15 15.60 0.65
CA MET A 323 1.31 15.65 2.11
C MET A 323 2.74 15.30 2.57
N TRP A 324 3.45 14.42 1.84
CA TRP A 324 4.83 14.02 2.16
C TRP A 324 5.82 15.13 1.80
N PHE A 325 5.69 15.70 0.60
CA PHE A 325 6.45 16.87 0.20
C PHE A 325 6.14 18.09 1.08
N TYR A 326 4.90 18.30 1.53
CA TYR A 326 4.57 19.37 2.48
C TYR A 326 5.22 19.15 3.86
N ALA A 327 5.11 17.94 4.43
CA ALA A 327 5.74 17.61 5.72
C ALA A 327 7.27 17.85 5.71
N TRP A 328 7.88 17.72 4.53
CA TRP A 328 9.28 17.99 4.32
C TRP A 328 9.58 19.48 4.09
N THR A 329 9.06 20.03 3.00
CA THR A 329 9.42 21.37 2.46
C THR A 329 8.76 22.52 3.19
N ARG A 330 7.62 22.28 3.86
CA ARG A 330 6.67 23.29 4.36
C ARG A 330 6.06 24.19 3.27
N ASP A 331 6.14 23.80 2.00
CA ASP A 331 5.60 24.62 0.90
C ASP A 331 4.07 24.50 0.81
N GLU A 332 3.39 25.61 1.13
CA GLU A 332 1.94 25.75 1.09
C GLU A 332 1.32 25.56 -0.32
N ARG A 333 2.11 25.52 -1.41
CA ARG A 333 1.62 25.04 -2.72
C ARG A 333 1.02 23.65 -2.63
N TYR A 334 1.64 22.74 -1.86
CA TYR A 334 1.14 21.37 -1.65
C TYR A 334 -0.17 21.36 -0.84
N VAL A 335 -0.29 22.18 0.21
CA VAL A 335 -1.53 22.33 1.00
C VAL A 335 -2.66 22.92 0.14
N ARG A 336 -2.33 23.87 -0.74
CA ARG A 336 -3.31 24.49 -1.63
C ARG A 336 -3.92 23.48 -2.60
N ILE A 337 -3.13 22.64 -3.28
CA ILE A 337 -3.69 21.63 -4.20
C ILE A 337 -4.49 20.53 -3.48
N LEU A 338 -4.12 20.17 -2.24
CA LEU A 338 -4.94 19.30 -1.38
C LEU A 338 -6.29 19.94 -1.08
N ARG A 339 -6.32 21.25 -0.80
CA ARG A 339 -7.57 21.98 -0.53
C ARG A 339 -8.42 22.16 -1.79
N GLU A 340 -7.80 22.52 -2.92
CA GLU A 340 -8.48 22.67 -4.21
C GLU A 340 -9.11 21.35 -4.68
N GLY A 341 -8.34 20.26 -4.75
CA GLY A 341 -8.82 18.95 -5.21
C GLY A 341 -9.90 18.36 -4.30
N TYR A 342 -9.76 18.51 -2.98
CA TYR A 342 -10.80 18.12 -2.02
C TYR A 342 -12.09 18.93 -2.23
N SER A 343 -12.00 20.26 -2.24
CA SER A 343 -13.18 21.13 -2.39
C SER A 343 -13.89 20.93 -3.73
N TRP A 344 -13.15 20.78 -4.82
CA TRP A 344 -13.73 20.50 -6.13
C TRP A 344 -14.47 19.16 -6.13
N LEU A 345 -13.83 18.06 -5.70
CA LEU A 345 -14.49 16.76 -5.65
C LEU A 345 -15.69 16.73 -4.69
N ARG A 346 -15.65 17.46 -3.56
CA ARG A 346 -16.83 17.64 -2.69
C ARG A 346 -17.97 18.41 -3.38
N SER A 347 -17.67 19.32 -4.32
CA SER A 347 -18.67 20.10 -5.06
C SER A 347 -19.32 19.35 -6.23
N VAL A 348 -18.65 18.35 -6.80
CA VAL A 348 -19.17 17.50 -7.89
C VAL A 348 -19.57 16.08 -7.44
N GLU A 349 -19.74 15.87 -6.13
CA GLU A 349 -20.24 14.63 -5.54
C GLU A 349 -21.77 14.54 -5.66
N THR A 350 -22.27 13.42 -6.18
CA THR A 350 -23.70 13.10 -6.33
C THR A 350 -24.10 11.99 -5.34
N PRO A 351 -25.41 11.66 -5.16
CA PRO A 351 -25.82 10.50 -4.37
C PRO A 351 -25.13 9.20 -4.79
N ASP A 352 -24.90 9.00 -6.09
CA ASP A 352 -24.23 7.82 -6.68
C ASP A 352 -22.69 7.87 -6.57
N GLY A 353 -22.11 8.99 -6.10
CA GLY A 353 -20.68 9.26 -6.13
C GLY A 353 -20.30 10.23 -7.24
N TRP A 354 -19.30 9.91 -8.04
CA TRP A 354 -18.71 10.80 -9.06
C TRP A 354 -18.86 10.22 -10.46
N ALA A 355 -18.73 11.06 -11.49
CA ALA A 355 -18.53 10.57 -12.86
C ALA A 355 -17.16 9.86 -12.97
N TYR A 356 -17.01 8.99 -13.96
CA TYR A 356 -15.74 8.34 -14.27
C TYR A 356 -14.62 9.35 -14.50
N GLN A 357 -14.89 10.39 -15.28
CA GLN A 357 -13.94 11.40 -15.69
C GLN A 357 -14.60 12.77 -15.83
N TYR A 358 -13.78 13.83 -15.93
CA TYR A 358 -14.23 15.20 -16.11
C TYR A 358 -13.38 15.93 -17.15
N LEU A 359 -14.00 16.81 -17.96
CA LEU A 359 -13.27 17.75 -18.83
C LEU A 359 -12.61 18.86 -17.99
N PRO A 360 -11.64 19.62 -18.55
CA PRO A 360 -11.01 20.74 -17.84
C PRO A 360 -11.95 21.89 -17.43
N ASP A 361 -13.17 21.95 -17.99
CA ASP A 361 -14.24 22.88 -17.61
C ASP A 361 -15.15 22.35 -16.47
N GLY A 362 -14.98 21.08 -16.07
CA GLY A 362 -15.80 20.43 -15.05
C GLY A 362 -16.98 19.62 -15.59
N THR A 363 -17.17 19.52 -16.91
CA THR A 363 -18.18 18.63 -17.52
C THR A 363 -17.93 17.17 -17.11
N PRO A 364 -18.90 16.47 -16.49
CA PRO A 364 -18.81 15.03 -16.25
C PRO A 364 -18.90 14.21 -17.55
N VAL A 365 -17.96 13.28 -17.74
CA VAL A 365 -17.83 12.44 -18.94
C VAL A 365 -17.48 10.98 -18.59
N VAL A 366 -17.66 10.07 -19.54
CA VAL A 366 -16.99 8.76 -19.56
C VAL A 366 -16.24 8.58 -20.89
N SER A 367 -15.09 7.94 -20.84
CA SER A 367 -14.38 7.51 -22.05
C SER A 367 -14.87 6.14 -22.52
N TRP A 368 -15.21 6.00 -23.80
CA TRP A 368 -15.51 4.71 -24.42
C TRP A 368 -15.18 4.69 -25.90
N GLN A 369 -14.46 3.65 -26.34
CA GLN A 369 -14.04 3.46 -27.75
C GLN A 369 -13.37 4.71 -28.36
N TYR A 370 -12.48 5.33 -27.57
CA TYR A 370 -11.78 6.59 -27.90
C TYR A 370 -12.71 7.80 -28.14
N ARG A 371 -13.92 7.79 -27.57
CA ARG A 371 -14.84 8.94 -27.53
C ARG A 371 -15.10 9.36 -26.09
N LEU A 372 -15.32 10.66 -25.89
CA LEU A 372 -15.81 11.23 -24.63
C LEU A 372 -17.33 11.35 -24.73
N LEU A 373 -18.06 10.63 -23.89
CA LEU A 373 -19.52 10.67 -23.81
C LEU A 373 -19.91 11.56 -22.63
N ARG A 374 -20.70 12.62 -22.87
CA ARG A 374 -21.10 13.58 -21.84
C ARG A 374 -22.34 13.09 -21.08
N PHE A 375 -22.40 13.35 -19.78
CA PHE A 375 -23.54 12.96 -18.94
C PHE A 375 -24.81 13.81 -19.17
N ASP A 376 -24.70 14.97 -19.79
CA ASP A 376 -25.81 15.82 -20.22
C ASP A 376 -26.30 15.54 -21.65
N GLU A 377 -25.63 14.63 -22.39
CA GLU A 377 -26.00 14.17 -23.74
C GLU A 377 -26.20 12.63 -23.76
N PRO A 378 -27.17 12.07 -22.98
CA PRO A 378 -27.32 10.63 -22.79
C PRO A 378 -27.72 9.87 -24.06
N ASP A 379 -28.40 10.52 -25.01
CA ASP A 379 -28.92 9.86 -26.22
C ASP A 379 -27.81 9.36 -27.17
N GLY A 380 -26.59 9.88 -27.04
CA GLY A 380 -25.42 9.43 -27.80
C GLY A 380 -24.72 8.18 -27.22
N TRP A 381 -25.21 7.61 -26.12
CA TRP A 381 -24.52 6.55 -25.40
C TRP A 381 -24.82 5.14 -25.94
N PRO A 382 -23.83 4.24 -25.98
CA PRO A 382 -24.07 2.83 -26.25
C PRO A 382 -24.81 2.17 -25.08
N ALA A 383 -25.63 1.16 -25.39
CA ALA A 383 -26.31 0.36 -24.38
C ALA A 383 -25.32 -0.34 -23.44
N ASP A 384 -25.73 -0.60 -22.19
CA ASP A 384 -24.88 -1.25 -21.18
C ASP A 384 -24.39 -2.64 -21.61
N SER A 385 -25.18 -3.35 -22.42
CA SER A 385 -24.79 -4.64 -23.04
C SER A 385 -23.61 -4.53 -24.01
N ILE A 386 -23.36 -3.34 -24.58
CA ILE A 386 -22.22 -3.05 -25.47
C ILE A 386 -21.00 -2.61 -24.64
N MET A 387 -21.21 -1.92 -23.51
CA MET A 387 -20.12 -1.54 -22.60
C MET A 387 -19.67 -2.68 -21.67
N GLY A 388 -20.53 -3.68 -21.43
CA GLY A 388 -20.25 -4.79 -20.52
C GLY A 388 -19.87 -4.30 -19.13
N GLY A 389 -18.79 -4.84 -18.56
CA GLY A 389 -18.28 -4.43 -17.25
C GLY A 389 -17.86 -2.95 -17.15
N HIS A 390 -17.67 -2.24 -18.28
CA HIS A 390 -17.40 -0.81 -18.28
C HIS A 390 -18.66 0.05 -18.06
N ALA A 391 -19.86 -0.55 -18.11
CA ALA A 391 -21.10 0.12 -17.67
C ALA A 391 -21.07 0.44 -16.17
N GLU A 392 -20.47 -0.42 -15.34
CA GLU A 392 -20.25 -0.15 -13.91
C GLU A 392 -19.33 1.06 -13.72
N TRP A 393 -18.33 1.22 -14.59
CA TRP A 393 -17.27 2.23 -14.45
C TRP A 393 -17.74 3.64 -14.81
N LYS A 394 -18.94 3.80 -15.39
CA LYS A 394 -19.56 5.11 -15.67
C LYS A 394 -19.51 6.05 -14.47
N ARG A 395 -19.64 5.52 -13.25
CA ARG A 395 -19.52 6.27 -11.99
C ARG A 395 -18.52 5.62 -11.04
N PHE A 396 -17.88 6.44 -10.23
CA PHE A 396 -17.06 6.00 -9.11
C PHE A 396 -17.80 6.19 -7.79
N SER A 397 -17.90 5.13 -7.00
CA SER A 397 -18.52 5.16 -5.66
C SER A 397 -17.58 5.75 -4.60
N ARG A 398 -18.11 5.96 -3.39
CA ARG A 398 -17.32 6.33 -2.18
C ARG A 398 -16.30 5.27 -1.74
N VAL A 399 -16.38 4.04 -2.26
CA VAL A 399 -15.33 3.02 -2.11
C VAL A 399 -14.17 3.26 -3.09
N ASN A 400 -14.46 3.79 -4.28
CA ASN A 400 -13.45 4.12 -5.28
C ASN A 400 -12.71 5.43 -4.96
N ILE A 401 -13.44 6.43 -4.42
CA ILE A 401 -12.91 7.76 -4.09
C ILE A 401 -13.12 8.03 -2.58
N HIS A 402 -12.16 7.60 -1.77
CA HIS A 402 -12.22 7.76 -0.31
C HIS A 402 -11.66 9.12 0.14
N LEU A 403 -12.50 10.17 0.09
CA LEU A 403 -12.10 11.54 0.47
C LEU A 403 -11.71 11.70 1.95
N GLY A 404 -12.14 10.79 2.85
CA GLY A 404 -11.78 10.84 4.28
C GLY A 404 -10.28 10.80 4.56
N THR A 405 -9.47 10.27 3.63
CA THR A 405 -8.01 10.34 3.70
C THR A 405 -7.50 11.78 3.52
N ALA A 406 -8.03 12.51 2.55
CA ALA A 406 -7.70 13.92 2.31
C ALA A 406 -8.22 14.82 3.44
N GLU A 407 -9.41 14.54 3.96
CA GLU A 407 -9.99 15.24 5.12
C GLU A 407 -9.11 15.09 6.37
N ARG A 408 -8.65 13.86 6.68
CA ARG A 408 -7.70 13.59 7.78
C ARG A 408 -6.39 14.36 7.61
N VAL A 409 -5.85 14.43 6.38
CA VAL A 409 -4.64 15.21 6.08
C VAL A 409 -4.89 16.71 6.29
N LEU A 410 -5.96 17.26 5.72
CA LEU A 410 -6.29 18.69 5.85
C LEU A 410 -6.57 19.09 7.31
N SER A 411 -7.15 18.20 8.11
CA SER A 411 -7.35 18.39 9.56
C SER A 411 -6.03 18.39 10.34
N LEU A 412 -5.09 17.47 10.02
CA LEU A 412 -3.75 17.48 10.60
C LEU A 412 -2.97 18.75 10.23
N VAL A 413 -3.03 19.19 8.97
CA VAL A 413 -2.42 20.45 8.53
C VAL A 413 -3.06 21.66 9.25
N ALA A 414 -4.38 21.69 9.41
CA ALA A 414 -5.07 22.77 10.13
C ALA A 414 -4.73 22.84 11.62
N SER A 415 -4.31 21.73 12.24
CA SER A 415 -3.96 21.65 13.67
C SER A 415 -2.49 21.92 14.01
N GLY A 416 -1.59 21.99 13.01
CA GLY A 416 -0.17 22.32 13.24
C GLY A 416 0.74 22.24 12.02
N GLY A 417 0.22 22.54 10.83
CA GLY A 417 0.98 22.65 9.59
C GLY A 417 1.76 21.38 9.23
N ALA A 418 2.99 21.55 8.76
CA ALA A 418 3.87 20.44 8.40
C ALA A 418 4.27 19.57 9.61
N ASP A 419 4.36 20.13 10.84
CA ASP A 419 4.91 19.41 11.99
C ASP A 419 4.02 18.26 12.48
N THR A 420 2.70 18.38 12.34
CA THR A 420 1.77 17.26 12.63
C THR A 420 1.94 16.12 11.63
N LEU A 421 2.22 16.42 10.36
CA LEU A 421 2.54 15.42 9.35
C LEU A 421 3.93 14.81 9.56
N ARG A 422 4.94 15.60 9.94
CA ARG A 422 6.26 15.06 10.33
C ARG A 422 6.14 14.09 11.51
N ALA A 423 5.33 14.45 12.51
CA ALA A 423 5.03 13.57 13.65
C ALA A 423 4.24 12.31 13.25
N LEU A 424 3.36 12.40 12.25
CA LEU A 424 2.68 11.23 11.68
C LEU A 424 3.67 10.31 10.97
N PHE A 425 4.53 10.85 10.09
CA PHE A 425 5.47 10.08 9.28
C PHE A 425 6.57 9.38 10.08
N ASN A 426 7.12 10.05 11.11
CA ASN A 426 8.16 9.49 11.98
C ASN A 426 7.60 8.71 13.18
N GLY A 427 6.27 8.68 13.31
CA GLY A 427 5.57 7.91 14.32
C GLY A 427 5.69 8.48 15.75
N PRO A 428 5.26 7.71 16.76
CA PRO A 428 5.12 8.21 18.12
C PRO A 428 6.46 8.46 18.81
N LYS A 429 6.68 9.70 19.30
CA LYS A 429 7.85 10.06 20.10
C LYS A 429 7.95 9.30 21.43
N ASN A 430 6.83 8.98 22.07
CA ASN A 430 6.78 8.10 23.24
C ASN A 430 6.28 6.71 22.80
N LEU A 431 7.23 5.79 22.60
CA LEU A 431 6.97 4.44 22.14
C LEU A 431 6.26 3.57 23.20
N GLU A 432 6.48 3.81 24.49
CA GLU A 432 5.82 3.07 25.58
C GLU A 432 4.32 3.39 25.63
N ALA A 433 3.97 4.68 25.60
CA ALA A 433 2.58 5.13 25.58
C ALA A 433 1.85 4.68 24.30
N ALA A 434 2.52 4.71 23.15
CA ALA A 434 1.97 4.20 21.90
C ALA A 434 1.77 2.67 21.94
N ALA A 435 2.74 1.92 22.46
CA ALA A 435 2.62 0.49 22.67
C ALA A 435 1.44 0.17 23.60
N PHE A 436 1.28 0.88 24.72
CA PHE A 436 0.13 0.70 25.61
C PHE A 436 -1.21 0.96 24.90
N SER A 437 -1.31 1.99 24.06
CA SER A 437 -2.49 2.29 23.24
C SER A 437 -2.78 1.19 22.20
N TRP A 438 -1.75 0.71 21.50
CA TRP A 438 -1.86 -0.39 20.55
C TRP A 438 -2.31 -1.70 21.24
N ARG A 439 -1.69 -2.05 22.38
CA ARG A 439 -2.08 -3.20 23.21
C ARG A 439 -3.54 -3.12 23.66
N THR A 440 -3.98 -1.96 24.13
CA THR A 440 -5.34 -1.74 24.63
C THR A 440 -6.40 -1.90 23.53
N ALA A 441 -6.18 -1.31 22.35
CA ALA A 441 -7.11 -1.43 21.24
C ALA A 441 -7.09 -2.83 20.59
N ALA A 442 -5.91 -3.45 20.50
CA ALA A 442 -5.76 -4.83 20.04
C ALA A 442 -6.49 -5.81 20.97
N ALA A 443 -6.38 -5.62 22.30
CA ALA A 443 -7.13 -6.41 23.28
C ALA A 443 -8.65 -6.28 23.06
N ARG A 444 -9.15 -5.04 22.93
CA ARG A 444 -10.58 -4.76 22.64
C ARG A 444 -11.05 -5.48 21.36
N ARG A 445 -10.27 -5.42 20.28
CA ARG A 445 -10.57 -6.12 19.00
C ARG A 445 -10.49 -7.64 19.10
N ALA A 446 -9.57 -8.19 19.89
CA ALA A 446 -9.44 -9.63 20.14
C ALA A 446 -10.56 -10.18 21.05
N THR A 447 -11.27 -9.32 21.78
CA THR A 447 -12.43 -9.66 22.62
C THR A 447 -13.78 -9.23 22.03
N ASP A 448 -13.81 -8.60 20.85
CA ASP A 448 -15.05 -8.10 20.26
C ASP A 448 -15.99 -9.25 19.84
N ALA A 449 -17.29 -9.10 20.10
CA ALA A 449 -18.28 -10.15 19.86
C ALA A 449 -18.49 -10.41 18.36
N GLY A 450 -18.57 -9.35 17.53
CA GLY A 450 -18.75 -9.49 16.09
C GLY A 450 -17.55 -10.14 15.42
N ARG A 451 -16.34 -9.72 15.80
CA ARG A 451 -15.09 -10.24 15.28
C ARG A 451 -14.74 -11.63 15.79
N THR A 452 -15.04 -11.96 17.05
CA THR A 452 -14.86 -13.35 17.53
C THR A 452 -15.86 -14.29 16.86
N ALA A 453 -17.10 -13.88 16.62
CA ALA A 453 -18.07 -14.65 15.84
C ALA A 453 -17.62 -14.83 14.37
N GLN A 454 -16.99 -13.82 13.76
CA GLN A 454 -16.33 -13.96 12.45
C GLN A 454 -15.21 -15.00 12.47
N VAL A 455 -14.29 -14.94 13.43
CA VAL A 455 -13.14 -15.86 13.53
C VAL A 455 -13.56 -17.30 13.84
N ARG A 456 -14.74 -17.53 14.46
CA ARG A 456 -15.28 -18.89 14.68
C ARG A 456 -15.69 -19.61 13.39
N LYS A 457 -15.79 -18.93 12.25
CA LYS A 457 -16.05 -19.57 10.96
C LYS A 457 -14.87 -20.46 10.55
N VAL A 458 -15.17 -21.56 9.87
CA VAL A 458 -14.17 -22.39 9.19
C VAL A 458 -13.78 -21.72 7.87
N TRP A 459 -12.50 -21.72 7.54
CA TRP A 459 -12.02 -21.31 6.23
C TRP A 459 -12.16 -22.48 5.25
N SER A 460 -12.74 -22.23 4.08
CA SER A 460 -12.64 -23.14 2.94
C SER A 460 -12.16 -22.40 1.69
N PRO A 461 -11.49 -23.10 0.76
CA PRO A 461 -11.25 -22.55 -0.56
C PRO A 461 -12.58 -22.32 -1.30
N GLY A 462 -12.55 -21.37 -2.22
CA GLY A 462 -13.47 -21.27 -3.36
C GLY A 462 -12.63 -21.15 -4.64
N PRO A 463 -13.24 -21.19 -5.83
CA PRO A 463 -12.50 -21.11 -7.10
C PRO A 463 -11.77 -19.77 -7.29
N ASN A 464 -12.12 -18.71 -6.56
CA ASN A 464 -11.37 -17.45 -6.45
C ASN A 464 -11.63 -16.78 -5.08
N TRP A 465 -10.97 -15.64 -4.80
CA TRP A 465 -11.07 -14.93 -3.51
C TRP A 465 -12.46 -14.37 -3.17
N LYS A 466 -13.33 -14.13 -4.16
CA LYS A 466 -14.73 -13.70 -3.92
C LYS A 466 -15.60 -14.85 -3.43
N GLU A 467 -15.19 -16.09 -3.72
CA GLU A 467 -15.97 -17.31 -3.48
C GLU A 467 -15.39 -18.17 -2.34
N THR A 468 -14.28 -17.77 -1.71
CA THR A 468 -13.87 -18.35 -0.42
C THR A 468 -14.94 -18.05 0.63
N THR A 469 -15.40 -19.07 1.36
CA THR A 469 -16.50 -18.95 2.35
C THR A 469 -16.21 -17.95 3.46
N PHE A 470 -14.93 -17.70 3.78
CA PHE A 470 -14.52 -16.61 4.64
C PHE A 470 -13.08 -16.13 4.33
N PRO A 471 -12.74 -14.82 4.46
CA PRO A 471 -11.43 -14.34 4.06
C PRO A 471 -10.30 -14.69 5.04
N VAL A 472 -9.17 -15.15 4.50
CA VAL A 472 -8.01 -15.62 5.29
C VAL A 472 -7.39 -14.53 6.20
N TRP A 473 -7.47 -13.26 5.78
CA TRP A 473 -6.89 -12.15 6.54
C TRP A 473 -7.53 -11.93 7.91
N VAL A 474 -8.80 -12.33 8.12
CA VAL A 474 -9.46 -12.17 9.42
C VAL A 474 -8.79 -13.01 10.52
N TYR A 475 -8.24 -14.17 10.17
CA TYR A 475 -7.45 -15.00 11.09
C TYR A 475 -6.06 -14.40 11.36
N LEU A 476 -5.40 -13.85 10.34
CA LEU A 476 -4.13 -13.11 10.50
C LEU A 476 -4.28 -11.91 11.43
N ASP A 477 -5.28 -11.06 11.17
CA ASP A 477 -5.56 -9.88 11.97
C ASP A 477 -5.94 -10.27 13.40
N TYR A 478 -6.71 -11.34 13.60
CA TYR A 478 -7.05 -11.84 14.95
C TYR A 478 -5.82 -12.34 15.73
N LEU A 479 -4.97 -13.17 15.12
CA LEU A 479 -3.74 -13.62 15.77
C LEU A 479 -2.78 -12.47 16.05
N PHE A 480 -2.69 -11.50 15.15
CA PHE A 480 -1.91 -10.29 15.35
C PHE A 480 -2.43 -9.47 16.54
N ASP A 481 -3.74 -9.19 16.60
CA ASP A 481 -4.31 -8.44 17.72
C ASP A 481 -4.16 -9.20 19.06
N ALA A 482 -4.32 -10.52 19.07
CA ALA A 482 -4.07 -11.34 20.25
C ALA A 482 -2.60 -11.27 20.72
N LYS A 483 -1.64 -11.36 19.78
CA LYS A 483 -0.20 -11.22 20.05
C LYS A 483 0.15 -9.81 20.53
N VAL A 484 -0.35 -8.76 19.87
CA VAL A 484 -0.13 -7.36 20.26
C VAL A 484 -0.64 -7.13 21.68
N ALA A 485 -1.90 -7.46 21.98
CA ALA A 485 -2.51 -7.26 23.29
C ALA A 485 -1.65 -7.80 24.45
N ARG A 486 -1.14 -9.03 24.30
CA ARG A 486 -0.27 -9.72 25.26
C ARG A 486 1.15 -9.14 25.35
N GLY A 487 1.60 -8.38 24.35
CA GLY A 487 2.97 -7.88 24.24
C GLY A 487 3.93 -8.87 23.55
N GLU A 488 3.41 -9.87 22.82
CA GLU A 488 4.21 -10.85 22.07
C GLU A 488 4.88 -10.27 20.80
N ILE A 489 4.65 -8.99 20.46
CA ILE A 489 5.25 -8.30 19.31
C ILE A 489 6.03 -7.07 19.83
N PRO A 490 7.33 -6.92 19.49
CA PRO A 490 8.13 -5.77 19.92
C PRO A 490 7.51 -4.43 19.48
N SER A 491 7.57 -3.43 20.36
CA SER A 491 7.03 -2.09 20.09
C SER A 491 7.73 -1.39 18.92
N SER A 492 9.03 -1.65 18.70
CA SER A 492 9.78 -1.19 17.52
C SER A 492 9.17 -1.71 16.21
N VAL A 493 8.85 -3.01 16.15
CA VAL A 493 8.18 -3.62 14.98
C VAL A 493 6.79 -3.03 14.74
N LEU A 494 6.08 -2.61 15.80
CA LEU A 494 4.81 -1.88 15.66
C LEU A 494 5.00 -0.43 15.20
N ALA A 495 6.07 0.25 15.62
CA ALA A 495 6.41 1.61 15.19
C ALA A 495 6.81 1.67 13.71
N ASP A 496 7.64 0.74 13.23
CA ASP A 496 8.05 0.67 11.82
C ASP A 496 6.88 0.37 10.88
N ARG A 497 5.81 -0.25 11.42
CA ARG A 497 4.54 -0.49 10.74
C ARG A 497 3.57 0.69 10.81
N ALA A 498 3.92 1.73 11.55
CA ALA A 498 3.15 2.95 11.80
C ALA A 498 3.95 4.22 11.42
N ARG A 499 4.74 4.12 10.34
CA ARG A 499 5.63 5.15 9.77
C ARG A 499 5.51 5.22 8.24
N GLY A 500 6.02 6.28 7.64
CA GLY A 500 6.04 6.48 6.18
C GLY A 500 4.66 6.61 5.53
N LEU A 501 4.55 6.45 4.21
CA LEU A 501 3.29 6.70 3.48
C LEU A 501 2.11 5.79 3.92
N GLY A 502 2.38 4.66 4.57
CA GLY A 502 1.34 3.72 5.04
C GLY A 502 0.45 4.24 6.18
N VAL A 503 0.89 5.27 6.92
CA VAL A 503 0.21 5.87 8.10
C VAL A 503 -1.20 6.42 7.82
N LEU A 504 -1.51 6.67 6.55
CA LEU A 504 -2.83 7.13 6.11
C LEU A 504 -3.94 6.10 6.34
N SER A 505 -3.59 4.80 6.30
CA SER A 505 -4.57 3.71 6.33
C SER A 505 -5.25 3.51 7.69
N ASN A 506 -4.52 3.64 8.80
CA ASN A 506 -5.05 3.46 10.16
C ASN A 506 -4.16 4.15 11.21
N ASN A 507 -4.70 4.39 12.41
CA ASN A 507 -3.91 4.83 13.59
C ASN A 507 -3.10 3.69 14.23
N GLN A 508 -3.23 2.45 13.74
CA GLN A 508 -2.57 1.25 14.26
C GLN A 508 -2.19 0.31 13.10
N PRO A 509 -1.10 -0.46 13.20
CA PRO A 509 -0.80 -1.50 12.21
C PRO A 509 -1.93 -2.51 12.09
N ALA A 510 -2.33 -2.84 10.85
CA ALA A 510 -3.09 -4.06 10.59
C ALA A 510 -2.18 -5.30 10.80
N GLY A 511 -2.77 -6.47 11.05
CA GLY A 511 -2.06 -7.74 11.10
C GLY A 511 -1.79 -8.31 9.72
N SER A 512 -2.77 -8.22 8.82
CA SER A 512 -2.75 -8.77 7.45
C SER A 512 -1.85 -7.99 6.47
N ALA A 513 -1.68 -6.67 6.65
CA ALA A 513 -0.79 -5.86 5.81
C ALA A 513 0.69 -6.21 6.09
N TRP A 514 1.35 -6.97 5.21
CA TRP A 514 2.72 -7.46 5.46
C TRP A 514 3.84 -6.47 5.07
N LYS A 515 3.63 -5.61 4.06
CA LYS A 515 4.62 -4.62 3.57
C LYS A 515 5.14 -3.57 4.58
N PRO A 516 4.30 -3.00 5.48
CA PRO A 516 4.81 -2.03 6.46
C PRO A 516 5.85 -2.69 7.37
N GLY A 517 6.96 -2.00 7.64
CA GLY A 517 8.05 -2.52 8.47
C GLY A 517 8.81 -3.71 7.87
N LEU A 518 8.92 -3.81 6.54
CA LEU A 518 9.90 -4.69 5.87
C LEU A 518 11.33 -4.15 6.00
N VAL A 519 11.50 -2.83 5.92
CA VAL A 519 12.77 -2.11 6.14
C VAL A 519 12.58 -1.00 7.19
N HIS A 520 13.64 -0.65 7.90
CA HIS A 520 13.65 0.50 8.80
C HIS A 520 14.06 1.76 8.05
N VAL A 521 13.32 2.85 8.26
CA VAL A 521 13.64 4.19 7.78
C VAL A 521 13.60 5.12 8.99
N ASP A 522 14.73 5.75 9.26
CA ASP A 522 15.00 6.44 10.53
C ASP A 522 14.20 7.75 10.66
N ASP A 523 14.16 8.55 9.58
CA ASP A 523 13.35 9.76 9.43
C ASP A 523 12.80 9.82 7.99
N TRP A 524 11.48 9.69 7.83
CA TRP A 524 10.80 9.69 6.53
C TRP A 524 10.70 11.08 5.89
N VAL A 525 11.05 12.14 6.62
CA VAL A 525 10.93 13.54 6.22
C VAL A 525 12.27 14.29 6.36
N ALA A 526 13.38 13.54 6.36
CA ALA A 526 14.76 14.03 6.29
C ALA A 526 15.71 13.07 5.52
N LEU A 527 15.20 12.32 4.54
CA LEU A 527 16.04 11.50 3.65
C LEU A 527 16.97 12.41 2.80
N PRO A 528 18.09 11.94 2.26
CA PRO A 528 18.93 12.77 1.38
C PRO A 528 18.40 12.86 -0.07
N ILE A 529 17.15 13.32 -0.26
CA ILE A 529 16.60 13.65 -1.60
C ILE A 529 17.09 15.05 -2.01
N PRO A 530 17.78 15.20 -3.15
CA PRO A 530 18.20 16.50 -3.67
C PRO A 530 17.07 17.22 -4.43
N ASN A 531 17.24 18.51 -4.68
CA ASN A 531 16.39 19.31 -5.58
C ASN A 531 14.88 19.24 -5.30
N LEU A 532 14.49 19.22 -4.02
CA LEU A 532 13.12 19.48 -3.59
C LEU A 532 12.74 20.92 -3.97
N ARG A 533 11.95 21.07 -5.04
CA ARG A 533 11.52 22.33 -5.63
C ARG A 533 10.01 22.52 -5.56
#